data_AF-A0A382CRM1-F1
#
_entry.id   AF-A0A382CRM1-F1
#
_cell.length_a   1.000
_cell.length_b   1.000
_cell.length_c   1.000
_cell.angle_alpha   90.00
_cell.angle_beta   90.00
_cell.angle_gamma   90.00
#
_symmetry.space_group_name_H-M   'P 1'
#
loop_
_entity.id
_entity.type
_entity.pdbx_description
1 polymer ?
#
loop_
_entity_poly.entity_id
_entity_poly.type
_entity_poly.pdbx_seq_one_letter_code
_entity_poly.pdbx_strand_id
1 'polypeptide(L)'
;MKPRKIADLDGSVRRCYTYYAELRREMDQWLKQSVRLDPPGPNQGGEDEANYALAWLEHYLVTGSTDVLDHCRTLRLALSDWVDRECLHGYEPVAEAHHGPEPFLLFLPRYIGLVPDDQEAVSLLLDAAEHIGNWVDSVPDWYDYNRDVFYSFFIGTREVRKGGKNSYELAEHFRFIHLALASYKVLADQRYLDWSIRYGRKRAERILRCPEIPLLWDLDGNALSLTQVD
;
A
#
# COMPACT_ATOMS: atom_id res chain seq x y z
N MET A 1 -36.54 -41.32 -8.84
CA MET A 1 -35.59 -40.23 -9.20
C MET A 1 -34.50 -40.87 -10.07
N LYS A 2 -34.43 -40.54 -11.36
CA LYS A 2 -33.41 -41.13 -12.27
C LYS A 2 -32.03 -40.54 -11.93
N PRO A 3 -30.96 -41.35 -11.80
CA PRO A 3 -29.63 -40.82 -11.60
C PRO A 3 -29.24 -39.98 -12.83
N ARG A 4 -28.82 -38.73 -12.62
CA ARG A 4 -28.19 -37.93 -13.67
C ARG A 4 -26.96 -38.71 -14.14
N LYS A 5 -26.95 -39.14 -15.40
CA LYS A 5 -25.75 -39.67 -16.04
C LYS A 5 -24.70 -38.57 -16.01
N ILE A 6 -23.57 -38.85 -15.34
CA ILE A 6 -22.32 -38.09 -15.46
C ILE A 6 -21.74 -38.41 -16.86
N ALA A 7 -22.40 -37.90 -17.90
CA ALA A 7 -21.88 -37.92 -19.26
C ALA A 7 -21.48 -36.48 -19.57
N ASP A 8 -20.23 -36.29 -20.01
CA ASP A 8 -19.56 -35.03 -20.39
C ASP A 8 -18.83 -34.19 -19.32
N LEU A 9 -18.86 -34.58 -18.03
CA LEU A 9 -18.02 -33.91 -17.02
C LEU A 9 -16.52 -34.13 -17.26
N ASP A 10 -16.11 -35.32 -17.69
CA ASP A 10 -14.69 -35.68 -17.83
C ASP A 10 -14.01 -34.93 -18.99
N GLY A 11 -14.69 -34.81 -20.14
CA GLY A 11 -14.18 -34.04 -21.28
C GLY A 11 -14.14 -32.53 -21.03
N SER A 12 -15.13 -31.98 -20.32
CA SER A 12 -15.17 -30.55 -19.97
C SER A 12 -14.10 -30.19 -18.94
N VAL A 13 -13.96 -31.00 -17.88
CA VAL A 13 -12.93 -30.81 -16.85
C VAL A 13 -11.54 -30.97 -17.43
N ARG A 14 -11.31 -31.95 -18.30
CA ARG A 14 -10.00 -32.14 -18.97
C ARG A 14 -9.63 -30.96 -19.87
N ARG A 15 -10.57 -30.43 -20.66
CA ARG A 15 -10.34 -29.22 -21.48
C ARG A 15 -10.07 -28.00 -20.62
N CYS A 16 -10.84 -27.82 -19.55
CA CYS A 16 -10.66 -26.75 -18.59
C CYS A 16 -9.26 -26.81 -17.95
N TYR A 17 -8.85 -28.00 -17.51
CA TYR A 17 -7.50 -28.24 -16.96
C TYR A 17 -6.41 -27.92 -17.99
N THR A 18 -6.50 -28.42 -19.22
CA THR A 18 -5.51 -28.15 -20.27
C THR A 18 -5.41 -26.65 -20.56
N TYR A 19 -6.54 -25.96 -20.71
CA TYR A 19 -6.56 -24.52 -20.94
C TYR A 19 -5.86 -23.74 -19.83
N TYR A 20 -6.19 -24.01 -18.56
CA TYR A 20 -5.55 -23.31 -17.44
C TYR A 20 -4.08 -23.71 -17.25
N ALA A 21 -3.68 -24.93 -17.60
CA ALA A 21 -2.27 -25.34 -17.58
C ALA A 21 -1.45 -24.60 -18.66
N GLU A 22 -2.02 -24.41 -19.85
CA GLU A 22 -1.40 -23.62 -20.92
C GLU A 22 -1.31 -22.15 -20.55
N LEU A 23 -2.40 -21.56 -20.04
CA LEU A 23 -2.44 -20.17 -19.59
C LEU A 23 -1.40 -19.90 -18.49
N ARG A 24 -1.25 -20.81 -17.51
CA ARG A 24 -0.21 -20.69 -16.47
C ARG A 24 1.19 -20.59 -17.08
N ARG A 25 1.50 -21.45 -18.05
CA ARG A 25 2.80 -21.46 -18.74
C ARG A 25 3.02 -20.18 -19.55
N GLU A 26 1.99 -19.69 -20.24
CA GLU A 26 2.07 -18.43 -20.98
C GLU A 26 2.32 -17.24 -20.04
N MET A 27 1.63 -17.18 -18.91
CA MET A 27 1.84 -16.17 -17.88
C MET A 27 3.25 -16.25 -17.28
N ASP A 28 3.76 -17.44 -16.96
CA ASP A 28 5.15 -17.62 -16.49
C ASP A 28 6.17 -17.08 -17.51
N GLN A 29 5.95 -17.34 -18.81
CA GLN A 29 6.83 -16.86 -19.87
C GLN A 29 6.76 -15.34 -20.01
N TRP A 30 5.56 -14.77 -19.97
CA TRP A 30 5.34 -13.33 -20.01
C TRP A 30 6.03 -12.63 -18.84
N LEU A 31 5.87 -13.12 -17.61
CA LEU A 31 6.53 -12.56 -16.42
C LEU A 31 8.06 -12.59 -16.55
N LYS A 32 8.63 -13.72 -16.97
CA LYS A 32 10.08 -13.84 -17.23
C LYS A 32 10.58 -12.87 -18.28
N GLN A 33 9.77 -12.59 -19.29
CA GLN A 33 10.09 -11.62 -20.31
C GLN A 33 10.00 -10.19 -19.74
N SER A 34 8.95 -9.86 -18.99
CA SER A 34 8.77 -8.54 -18.37
C SER A 34 9.96 -8.15 -17.49
N VAL A 35 10.42 -9.05 -16.60
CA VAL A 35 11.61 -8.82 -15.76
C VAL A 35 12.86 -8.49 -16.57
N ARG A 36 13.01 -9.06 -17.79
CA ARG A 36 14.17 -8.81 -18.65
C ARG A 36 14.07 -7.51 -19.43
N LEU A 37 12.84 -7.05 -19.69
CA LEU A 37 12.57 -5.86 -20.49
C LEU A 37 12.47 -4.60 -19.63
N ASP A 38 12.27 -4.75 -18.33
CA ASP A 38 12.11 -3.66 -17.37
C ASP A 38 13.26 -3.68 -16.34
N PRO A 39 14.52 -3.41 -16.77
CA PRO A 39 15.62 -3.26 -15.83
C PRO A 39 15.39 -2.01 -14.95
N PRO A 40 16.04 -1.93 -13.77
CA PRO A 40 15.90 -0.77 -12.89
C PRO A 40 16.12 0.54 -13.64
N GLY A 41 15.21 1.49 -13.45
CA GLY A 41 15.30 2.82 -14.06
C GLY A 41 16.46 3.65 -13.51
N PRO A 42 16.58 4.94 -13.91
CA PRO A 42 17.63 5.84 -13.43
C PRO A 42 17.68 6.00 -11.90
N ASN A 43 16.55 5.78 -11.23
CA ASN A 43 16.42 5.84 -9.76
C ASN A 43 16.84 4.53 -9.06
N GLN A 44 17.40 3.58 -9.83
CA GLN A 44 17.79 2.23 -9.40
C GLN A 44 16.62 1.35 -8.94
N GLY A 45 15.40 1.80 -9.21
CA GLY A 45 14.14 1.11 -9.01
C GLY A 45 13.78 0.85 -7.54
N GLY A 46 12.74 0.05 -7.33
CA GLY A 46 12.30 -0.45 -6.04
C GLY A 46 11.05 0.22 -5.49
N GLU A 47 10.81 1.48 -5.82
CA GLU A 47 9.61 2.23 -5.42
C GLU A 47 8.41 1.86 -6.32
N ASP A 48 8.46 2.28 -7.59
CA ASP A 48 7.39 2.06 -8.57
C ASP A 48 7.32 0.61 -9.05
N GLU A 49 8.48 -0.01 -9.30
CA GLU A 49 8.55 -1.38 -9.83
C GLU A 49 7.96 -2.39 -8.84
N ALA A 50 8.11 -2.14 -7.54
CA ALA A 50 7.48 -2.94 -6.49
C ALA A 50 5.94 -2.88 -6.55
N ASN A 51 5.39 -1.71 -6.88
CA ASN A 51 3.94 -1.53 -7.05
C ASN A 51 3.42 -2.19 -8.33
N TYR A 52 4.19 -2.21 -9.41
CA TYR A 52 3.79 -2.94 -10.63
C TYR A 52 3.78 -4.46 -10.43
N ALA A 53 4.66 -4.98 -9.58
CA ALA A 53 4.74 -6.41 -9.28
C ALA A 53 3.58 -6.93 -8.42
N LEU A 54 2.68 -6.08 -7.92
CA LEU A 54 1.56 -6.50 -7.08
C LEU A 54 0.72 -7.59 -7.74
N ALA A 55 0.41 -7.43 -9.03
CA ALA A 55 -0.40 -8.37 -9.81
C ALA A 55 0.29 -9.74 -10.03
N TRP A 56 1.58 -9.84 -9.70
CA TRP A 56 2.36 -11.07 -9.87
C TRP A 56 2.27 -11.94 -8.62
N LEU A 57 1.95 -11.35 -7.45
CA LEU A 57 1.79 -12.07 -6.20
C LEU A 57 0.63 -13.07 -6.27
N GLU A 58 -0.48 -12.72 -6.94
CA GLU A 58 -1.58 -13.66 -7.17
C GLU A 58 -1.16 -14.83 -8.06
N HIS A 59 -0.31 -14.58 -9.07
CA HIS A 59 0.26 -15.65 -9.89
C HIS A 59 1.11 -16.60 -9.05
N TYR A 60 1.94 -16.07 -8.14
CA TYR A 60 2.67 -16.89 -7.18
C TYR A 60 1.73 -17.73 -6.30
N LEU A 61 0.69 -17.13 -5.72
CA LEU A 61 -0.27 -17.84 -4.87
C LEU A 61 -1.01 -18.99 -5.58
N VAL A 62 -1.24 -18.85 -6.89
CA VAL A 62 -1.94 -19.87 -7.70
C VAL A 62 -1.01 -20.95 -8.25
N THR A 63 0.25 -20.61 -8.53
CA THR A 63 1.18 -21.49 -9.26
C THR A 63 2.33 -22.03 -8.42
N GLY A 64 2.71 -21.35 -7.34
CA GLY A 64 3.93 -21.62 -6.59
C GLY A 64 5.21 -21.27 -7.36
N SER A 65 5.14 -20.46 -8.42
CA SER A 65 6.28 -20.10 -9.27
C SER A 65 7.37 -19.36 -8.47
N THR A 66 8.47 -20.04 -8.16
CA THR A 66 9.57 -19.46 -7.35
C THR A 66 10.22 -18.26 -8.01
N ASP A 67 10.20 -18.21 -9.35
CA ASP A 67 10.75 -17.09 -10.12
C ASP A 67 10.07 -15.75 -9.75
N VAL A 68 8.76 -15.76 -9.47
CA VAL A 68 8.05 -14.56 -9.02
C VAL A 68 8.54 -14.15 -7.62
N LEU A 69 8.64 -15.11 -6.70
CA LEU A 69 9.08 -14.81 -5.34
C LEU A 69 10.52 -14.29 -5.31
N ASP A 70 11.39 -14.86 -6.14
CA ASP A 70 12.79 -14.40 -6.29
C ASP A 70 12.86 -12.98 -6.87
N HIS A 71 11.97 -12.66 -7.81
CA HIS A 71 11.84 -11.28 -8.29
C HIS A 71 11.33 -10.33 -7.20
N CYS A 72 10.30 -10.71 -6.43
CA CYS A 72 9.83 -9.90 -5.31
C CYS A 72 10.93 -9.66 -4.25
N ARG A 73 11.79 -10.66 -3.98
CA ARG A 73 12.96 -10.47 -3.11
C ARG A 73 13.94 -9.43 -3.67
N THR A 74 14.16 -9.46 -4.99
CA THR A 74 14.99 -8.46 -5.69
C THR A 74 14.38 -7.06 -5.58
N LEU A 75 13.07 -6.93 -5.75
CA LEU A 75 12.36 -5.66 -5.60
C LEU A 75 12.39 -5.15 -4.16
N ARG A 76 12.27 -6.04 -3.17
CA ARG A 76 12.42 -5.68 -1.75
C ARG A 76 13.82 -5.10 -1.49
N LEU A 77 14.86 -5.71 -2.05
CA LEU A 77 16.24 -5.20 -1.97
C LEU A 77 16.36 -3.81 -2.58
N ALA A 78 15.85 -3.63 -3.79
CA ALA A 78 15.86 -2.31 -4.45
C ALA A 78 15.08 -1.25 -3.64
N LEU A 79 13.94 -1.61 -3.05
CA LEU A 79 13.17 -0.72 -2.18
C LEU A 79 13.97 -0.32 -0.94
N SER A 80 14.69 -1.24 -0.30
CA SER A 80 15.60 -0.90 0.81
C SER A 80 16.65 0.11 0.38
N ASP A 81 17.32 -0.15 -0.74
CA ASP A 81 18.39 0.71 -1.23
C ASP A 81 17.86 2.11 -1.58
N TRP A 82 16.61 2.19 -2.07
CA TRP A 82 15.92 3.46 -2.31
C TRP A 82 15.59 4.18 -0.99
N VAL A 83 15.06 3.49 0.01
CA VAL A 83 14.78 4.08 1.34
C VAL A 83 16.07 4.62 1.95
N ASP A 84 17.16 3.86 1.91
CA ASP A 84 18.46 4.28 2.47
C ASP A 84 19.03 5.54 1.79
N ARG A 85 18.76 5.72 0.50
CA ARG A 85 19.28 6.84 -0.30
C ARG A 85 18.41 8.09 -0.23
N GLU A 86 17.10 7.92 -0.40
CA GLU A 86 16.17 9.01 -0.69
C GLU A 86 15.32 9.40 0.53
N CYS A 87 15.14 8.48 1.48
CA CYS A 87 14.31 8.70 2.66
C CYS A 87 15.12 9.12 3.88
N LEU A 88 14.41 9.61 4.90
CA LEU A 88 14.95 9.89 6.23
C LEU A 88 14.00 9.22 7.24
N HIS A 89 14.51 8.40 8.16
CA HIS A 89 13.65 7.61 9.07
C HIS A 89 12.57 6.80 8.33
N GLY A 90 12.94 6.10 7.25
CA GLY A 90 12.04 5.17 6.55
C GLY A 90 10.92 5.81 5.73
N TYR A 91 10.91 7.13 5.54
CA TYR A 91 9.94 7.81 4.68
C TYR A 91 10.52 9.03 3.97
N GLU A 92 9.90 9.41 2.86
CA GLU A 92 10.34 10.53 2.03
C GLU A 92 10.40 11.86 2.80
N PRO A 93 11.33 12.77 2.43
CA PRO A 93 11.42 14.09 3.05
C PRO A 93 10.13 14.91 2.97
N VAL A 94 9.41 14.80 1.85
CA VAL A 94 8.08 15.35 1.61
C VAL A 94 7.45 14.62 0.42
N ALA A 95 6.28 14.04 0.64
CA ALA A 95 5.47 13.41 -0.39
C ALA A 95 4.02 13.87 -0.21
N GLU A 96 3.17 13.64 -1.20
CA GLU A 96 1.74 13.79 -0.97
C GLU A 96 1.10 12.48 -0.47
N ALA A 97 -0.05 12.60 0.17
CA ALA A 97 -0.67 11.49 0.91
C ALA A 97 -1.12 10.29 0.05
N HIS A 98 -1.13 10.41 -1.29
CA HIS A 98 -1.43 9.34 -2.23
C HIS A 98 -0.23 8.43 -2.49
N HIS A 99 0.84 8.97 -3.09
CA HIS A 99 2.03 8.27 -3.60
C HIS A 99 3.02 7.96 -2.48
N GLY A 100 3.24 8.90 -1.54
CA GLY A 100 4.21 8.69 -0.45
C GLY A 100 4.03 7.38 0.33
N PRO A 101 2.81 6.95 0.71
CA PRO A 101 2.62 5.67 1.39
C PRO A 101 2.66 4.44 0.45
N GLU A 102 2.63 4.57 -0.88
CA GLU A 102 2.49 3.44 -1.81
C GLU A 102 3.54 2.35 -1.65
N PRO A 103 4.86 2.66 -1.60
CA PRO A 103 5.89 1.63 -1.50
C PRO A 103 5.73 0.79 -0.22
N PHE A 104 5.28 1.43 0.86
CA PHE A 104 5.16 0.83 2.18
C PHE A 104 3.84 0.11 2.42
N LEU A 105 2.75 0.58 1.81
CA LEU A 105 1.42 0.02 2.00
C LEU A 105 1.07 -1.05 0.97
N LEU A 106 1.50 -0.88 -0.27
CA LEU A 106 1.05 -1.77 -1.33
C LEU A 106 1.93 -3.01 -1.36
N PHE A 107 3.23 -2.85 -1.60
CA PHE A 107 4.14 -3.98 -1.78
C PHE A 107 4.47 -4.69 -0.46
N LEU A 108 5.02 -3.97 0.52
CA LEU A 108 5.57 -4.59 1.75
C LEU A 108 4.57 -5.50 2.50
N PRO A 109 3.30 -5.12 2.77
CA PRO A 109 2.41 -5.95 3.58
C PRO A 109 2.06 -7.27 2.89
N ARG A 110 2.04 -7.28 1.55
CA ARG A 110 1.79 -8.50 0.76
C ARG A 110 3.05 -9.36 0.70
N TYR A 111 4.21 -8.74 0.48
CA TYR A 111 5.50 -9.44 0.51
C TYR A 111 5.75 -10.11 1.86
N ILE A 112 5.57 -9.39 2.98
CA ILE A 112 5.68 -9.93 4.34
C ILE A 112 4.69 -11.08 4.56
N GLY A 113 3.50 -11.03 3.96
CA GLY A 113 2.55 -12.14 3.98
C GLY A 113 3.07 -13.43 3.33
N LEU A 114 4.00 -13.33 2.38
CA LEU A 114 4.66 -14.46 1.72
C LEU A 114 5.99 -14.85 2.40
N VAL A 115 6.71 -13.87 2.95
CA VAL A 115 8.03 -14.03 3.57
C VAL A 115 8.02 -13.41 4.98
N PRO A 116 7.30 -13.99 5.95
CA PRO A 116 7.07 -13.36 7.25
C PRO A 116 8.32 -13.23 8.11
N ASP A 117 9.35 -14.03 7.84
CA ASP A 117 10.61 -14.01 8.60
C ASP A 117 11.58 -12.92 8.11
N ASP A 118 11.26 -12.21 7.02
CA ASP A 118 12.08 -11.11 6.50
C ASP A 118 11.95 -9.86 7.39
N GLN A 119 12.83 -9.78 8.39
CA GLN A 119 12.84 -8.70 9.38
C GLN A 119 13.15 -7.32 8.78
N GLU A 120 13.88 -7.28 7.65
CA GLU A 120 14.19 -6.01 6.98
C GLU A 120 12.93 -5.43 6.35
N ALA A 121 12.13 -6.25 5.65
CA ALA A 121 10.83 -5.83 5.13
C ALA A 121 9.88 -5.36 6.23
N VAL A 122 9.87 -6.04 7.39
CA VAL A 122 9.09 -5.62 8.57
C VAL A 122 9.58 -4.27 9.09
N SER A 123 10.90 -4.06 9.21
CA SER A 123 11.48 -2.79 9.66
C SER A 123 11.11 -1.63 8.75
N LEU A 124 11.21 -1.81 7.42
CA LEU A 124 10.83 -0.78 6.44
C LEU A 124 9.36 -0.35 6.59
N LEU A 125 8.46 -1.32 6.78
CA LEU A 125 7.04 -1.05 7.01
C LEU A 125 6.82 -0.26 8.30
N LEU A 126 7.47 -0.68 9.40
CA LEU A 126 7.28 -0.09 10.71
C LEU A 126 7.85 1.33 10.78
N ASP A 127 9.05 1.57 10.25
CA ASP A 127 9.70 2.89 10.22
C ASP A 127 8.83 3.92 9.48
N ALA A 128 8.30 3.56 8.31
CA ALA A 128 7.36 4.41 7.57
C ALA A 128 6.07 4.69 8.35
N ALA A 129 5.58 3.69 9.09
CA ALA A 129 4.34 3.78 9.83
C ALA A 129 4.44 4.58 11.14
N GLU A 130 5.63 4.82 11.69
CA GLU A 130 5.75 5.55 12.96
C GLU A 130 5.28 7.01 12.87
N HIS A 131 5.42 7.59 11.67
CA HIS A 131 5.12 9.00 11.43
C HIS A 131 3.63 9.33 11.49
N ILE A 132 2.74 8.36 11.23
CA ILE A 132 1.29 8.57 11.27
C ILE A 132 0.79 9.01 12.65
N GLY A 133 1.48 8.58 13.70
CA GLY A 133 1.17 8.86 15.09
C GLY A 133 2.09 9.90 15.73
N ASN A 134 2.94 10.56 14.94
CA ASN A 134 3.99 11.46 15.44
C ASN A 134 4.89 10.80 16.51
N TRP A 135 5.26 9.53 16.34
CA TRP A 135 6.03 8.80 17.36
C TRP A 135 7.55 8.95 17.24
N VAL A 136 8.02 9.80 16.33
CA VAL A 136 9.43 10.07 16.08
C VAL A 136 9.72 11.53 16.37
N ASP A 137 10.40 11.80 17.49
CA ASP A 137 10.64 13.18 17.99
C ASP A 137 11.41 14.08 17.00
N SER A 138 12.24 13.50 16.13
CA SER A 138 13.04 14.23 15.13
C SER A 138 12.25 14.62 13.87
N VAL A 139 11.03 14.09 13.70
CA VAL A 139 10.18 14.28 12.53
C VAL A 139 9.06 15.27 12.88
N PRO A 140 8.75 16.25 12.00
CA PRO A 140 7.63 17.16 12.24
C PRO A 140 6.30 16.40 12.34
N ASP A 141 5.43 16.80 13.26
CA ASP A 141 4.09 16.22 13.40
C ASP A 141 3.29 16.25 12.09
N TRP A 142 2.81 15.08 11.67
CA TRP A 142 1.90 14.91 10.54
C TRP A 142 0.44 15.06 10.97
N TYR A 143 0.12 14.61 12.20
CA TYR A 143 -1.24 14.47 12.69
C TYR A 143 -1.55 15.43 13.85
N ASP A 144 -2.71 16.08 13.79
CA ASP A 144 -3.27 16.90 14.85
C ASP A 144 -4.21 16.08 15.72
N TYR A 145 -3.72 15.65 16.89
CA TYR A 145 -4.50 14.86 17.85
C TYR A 145 -5.66 15.63 18.51
N ASN A 146 -5.72 16.96 18.42
CA ASN A 146 -6.85 17.72 18.97
C ASN A 146 -8.02 17.77 17.99
N ARG A 147 -7.72 17.89 16.69
CA ARG A 147 -8.73 18.00 15.62
C ARG A 147 -9.03 16.67 14.93
N ASP A 148 -8.21 15.66 15.17
CA ASP A 148 -8.22 14.37 14.49
C ASP A 148 -8.13 14.54 12.95
N VAL A 149 -7.09 15.25 12.50
CA VAL A 149 -6.78 15.51 11.07
C VAL A 149 -5.29 15.42 10.81
N PHE A 150 -4.91 15.10 9.58
CA PHE A 150 -3.57 15.43 9.09
C PHE A 150 -3.42 16.93 8.87
N TYR A 151 -2.22 17.47 9.12
CA TYR A 151 -1.95 18.90 8.95
C TYR A 151 -1.91 19.36 7.48
N SER A 152 -1.71 18.44 6.54
CA SER A 152 -1.53 18.74 5.12
C SER A 152 -1.75 17.51 4.25
N PHE A 153 -2.05 17.73 2.98
CA PHE A 153 -1.94 16.72 1.93
C PHE A 153 -0.47 16.38 1.61
N PHE A 154 0.47 17.29 1.87
CA PHE A 154 1.91 17.07 1.67
C PHE A 154 2.62 16.91 3.03
N ILE A 155 3.06 15.70 3.32
CA ILE A 155 3.68 15.29 4.57
C ILE A 155 4.95 14.48 4.32
N GLY A 156 5.90 14.55 5.24
CA GLY A 156 7.15 13.82 5.13
C GLY A 156 8.05 14.06 6.33
N THR A 157 9.22 13.43 6.29
CA THR A 157 10.14 13.37 7.44
C THR A 157 10.96 14.63 7.65
N ARG A 158 10.98 15.53 6.66
CA ARG A 158 11.59 16.87 6.78
C ARG A 158 10.58 17.99 6.80
N GLU A 159 9.46 17.84 6.09
CA GLU A 159 8.51 18.93 5.91
C GLU A 159 7.05 18.43 5.98
N VAL A 160 6.22 19.22 6.65
CA VAL A 160 4.76 19.17 6.55
C VAL A 160 4.30 20.53 6.04
N ARG A 161 3.72 20.60 4.84
CA ARG A 161 3.38 21.87 4.18
C ARG A 161 2.08 22.45 4.75
N LYS A 162 2.18 23.10 5.90
CA LYS A 162 1.04 23.73 6.60
C LYS A 162 0.64 25.06 5.93
N GLY A 163 -0.65 25.36 5.96
CA GLY A 163 -1.23 26.61 5.44
C GLY A 163 -1.55 26.58 3.95
N GLY A 164 -2.32 27.58 3.52
CA GLY A 164 -2.72 27.77 2.12
C GLY A 164 -3.43 26.57 1.51
N LYS A 165 -3.19 26.34 0.21
CA LYS A 165 -3.88 25.35 -0.61
C LYS A 165 -3.55 23.88 -0.30
N ASN A 166 -2.71 23.58 0.69
CA ASN A 166 -2.36 22.20 1.04
C ASN A 166 -3.05 21.71 2.31
N SER A 167 -3.77 22.59 3.02
CA SER A 167 -4.39 22.33 4.32
C SER A 167 -5.74 21.63 4.18
N TYR A 168 -5.75 20.44 3.60
CA TYR A 168 -6.93 19.62 3.44
C TYR A 168 -6.61 18.13 3.59
N GLU A 169 -7.63 17.34 3.86
CA GLU A 169 -7.60 15.89 3.75
C GLU A 169 -8.40 15.41 2.53
N LEU A 170 -7.84 14.45 1.79
CA LEU A 170 -8.54 13.64 0.79
C LEU A 170 -8.86 12.24 1.33
N ALA A 171 -9.71 11.50 0.61
CA ALA A 171 -9.90 10.07 0.82
C ALA A 171 -8.58 9.28 0.79
N GLU A 172 -7.55 9.79 0.10
CA GLU A 172 -6.21 9.20 0.05
C GLU A 172 -5.56 9.06 1.43
N HIS A 173 -5.91 9.89 2.42
CA HIS A 173 -5.39 9.74 3.78
C HIS A 173 -5.87 8.45 4.46
N PHE A 174 -6.88 7.75 3.92
CA PHE A 174 -7.24 6.41 4.39
C PHE A 174 -6.12 5.38 4.18
N ARG A 175 -5.16 5.66 3.28
CA ARG A 175 -3.96 4.84 3.11
C ARG A 175 -3.17 4.72 4.42
N PHE A 176 -3.15 5.75 5.27
CA PHE A 176 -2.50 5.68 6.58
C PHE A 176 -3.22 4.75 7.56
N ILE A 177 -4.55 4.57 7.44
CA ILE A 177 -5.27 3.54 8.20
C ILE A 177 -4.77 2.16 7.77
N HIS A 178 -4.61 1.92 6.46
CA HIS A 178 -4.12 0.65 5.98
C HIS A 178 -2.67 0.39 6.40
N LEU A 179 -1.82 1.43 6.38
CA LEU A 179 -0.42 1.34 6.84
C LEU A 179 -0.33 0.99 8.33
N ALA A 180 -1.14 1.64 9.17
CA ALA A 180 -1.29 1.31 10.57
C ALA A 180 -1.76 -0.14 10.79
N LEU A 181 -2.80 -0.58 10.09
CA LEU A 181 -3.34 -1.92 10.24
C LEU A 181 -2.35 -3.00 9.76
N ALA A 182 -1.58 -2.73 8.70
CA ALA A 182 -0.49 -3.59 8.26
C ALA A 182 0.59 -3.72 9.35
N SER A 183 0.97 -2.60 9.96
CA SER A 183 1.94 -2.55 11.06
C SER A 183 1.46 -3.28 12.31
N TYR A 184 0.19 -3.11 12.68
CA TYR A 184 -0.44 -3.88 13.75
C TYR A 184 -0.41 -5.38 13.47
N LYS A 185 -0.68 -5.80 12.23
CA LYS A 185 -0.68 -7.22 11.86
C LYS A 185 0.69 -7.89 12.03
N VAL A 186 1.79 -7.15 11.83
CA VAL A 186 3.15 -7.69 11.94
C VAL A 186 3.72 -7.57 13.35
N LEU A 187 3.44 -6.49 14.08
CA LEU A 187 4.05 -6.20 15.39
C LEU A 187 3.13 -6.48 16.58
N ALA A 188 1.81 -6.53 16.37
CA ALA A 188 0.77 -6.59 17.40
C ALA A 188 0.83 -5.44 18.43
N ASP A 189 1.48 -4.33 18.11
CA ASP A 189 1.49 -3.13 18.95
C ASP A 189 0.15 -2.39 18.82
N GLN A 190 -0.56 -2.31 19.93
CA GLN A 190 -1.88 -1.74 20.04
C GLN A 190 -1.95 -0.27 19.61
N ARG A 191 -0.85 0.49 19.65
CA ARG A 191 -0.82 1.91 19.25
C ARG A 191 -1.33 2.12 17.82
N TYR A 192 -0.99 1.20 16.92
CA TYR A 192 -1.39 1.27 15.52
C TYR A 192 -2.90 1.00 15.36
N LEU A 193 -3.42 -0.02 16.03
CA LEU A 193 -4.85 -0.35 15.99
C LEU A 193 -5.69 0.76 16.62
N ASP A 194 -5.26 1.30 17.76
CA ASP A 194 -5.94 2.40 18.43
C ASP A 194 -5.97 3.66 17.57
N TRP A 195 -4.84 3.98 16.91
CA TRP A 195 -4.77 5.09 15.96
C TRP A 195 -5.71 4.87 14.77
N SER A 196 -5.71 3.68 14.15
CA SER A 196 -6.62 3.34 13.05
C SER A 196 -8.08 3.51 13.42
N ILE A 197 -8.49 3.03 14.59
CA ILE A 197 -9.87 3.14 15.08
C ILE A 197 -10.22 4.61 15.34
N ARG A 198 -9.32 5.36 15.98
CA ARG A 198 -9.51 6.78 16.29
C ARG A 198 -9.73 7.60 15.02
N TYR A 199 -8.78 7.54 14.08
CA TYR A 199 -8.86 8.30 12.84
C TYR A 199 -10.03 7.82 11.97
N GLY A 200 -10.19 6.51 11.80
CA GLY A 200 -11.28 5.93 11.02
C GLY A 200 -12.66 6.31 11.55
N ARG A 201 -12.87 6.29 12.87
CA ARG A 201 -14.13 6.73 13.50
C ARG A 201 -14.43 8.18 13.18
N LYS A 202 -13.46 9.09 13.38
CA LYS A 202 -13.64 10.52 13.09
C LYS A 202 -14.05 10.75 11.64
N ARG A 203 -13.39 10.06 10.71
CA ARG A 203 -13.66 10.19 9.28
C ARG A 203 -15.03 9.64 8.90
N ALA A 204 -15.43 8.51 9.47
CA ALA A 204 -16.78 7.97 9.30
C ALA A 204 -17.84 8.95 9.81
N GLU A 205 -17.64 9.56 10.98
CA GLU A 205 -18.54 10.60 11.50
C GLU A 205 -18.67 11.80 10.56
N ARG A 206 -17.58 12.25 9.94
CA ARG A 206 -17.61 13.34 8.95
C ARG A 206 -18.37 12.96 7.70
N ILE A 207 -18.14 11.77 7.15
CA ILE A 207 -18.86 11.27 5.96
C ILE A 207 -20.36 11.20 6.24
N LEU A 208 -20.78 10.66 7.39
CA LEU A 208 -22.19 10.50 7.74
C LEU A 208 -22.95 11.82 7.96
N ARG A 209 -22.23 12.95 8.15
CA ARG A 209 -22.82 14.28 8.26
C ARG A 209 -23.08 14.93 6.90
N CYS A 210 -22.50 14.40 5.84
CA CYS A 210 -22.65 14.93 4.49
C CYS A 210 -23.75 14.16 3.74
N PRO A 211 -24.56 14.84 2.90
CA PRO A 211 -25.56 14.16 2.07
C PRO A 211 -24.93 13.32 0.96
N GLU A 212 -23.71 13.65 0.56
CA GLU A 212 -22.88 12.95 -0.43
C GLU A 212 -21.46 12.81 0.12
N ILE A 213 -20.69 11.83 -0.37
CA ILE A 213 -19.29 11.67 0.03
C ILE A 213 -18.48 12.82 -0.58
N PRO A 214 -17.89 13.72 0.24
CA PRO A 214 -17.13 14.83 -0.30
C PRO A 214 -15.76 14.36 -0.79
N LEU A 215 -15.19 15.10 -1.74
CA LEU A 215 -13.87 14.80 -2.29
C LEU A 215 -12.76 15.19 -1.30
N LEU A 216 -12.93 16.32 -0.61
CA LEU A 216 -11.93 16.97 0.23
C LEU A 216 -12.58 17.56 1.48
N TRP A 217 -11.79 17.66 2.54
CA TRP A 217 -12.17 18.26 3.82
C TRP A 217 -11.13 19.29 4.25
N ASP A 218 -11.57 20.42 4.77
CA ASP A 218 -10.65 21.32 5.49
C ASP A 218 -10.19 20.70 6.83
N LEU A 219 -9.25 21.38 7.50
CA LEU A 219 -8.72 20.91 8.79
C LEU A 219 -9.71 21.04 9.96
N ASP A 220 -10.85 21.71 9.77
CA ASP A 220 -11.94 21.78 10.73
C ASP A 220 -12.97 20.64 10.48
N GLY A 221 -12.79 19.88 9.41
CA GLY A 221 -13.62 18.74 9.04
C GLY A 221 -14.84 19.08 8.22
N ASN A 222 -14.91 20.28 7.65
CA ASN A 222 -15.98 20.68 6.75
C ASN A 222 -15.69 20.12 5.35
N ALA A 223 -16.73 19.63 4.68
CA ALA A 223 -16.65 19.25 3.28
C ALA A 223 -16.35 20.48 2.41
N LEU A 224 -15.37 20.36 1.51
CA LEU A 224 -15.03 21.37 0.54
C LEU A 224 -15.61 21.02 -0.84
N SER A 225 -16.02 22.02 -1.60
CA SER A 225 -16.38 21.87 -3.01
C SER A 225 -15.15 22.05 -3.91
N LEU A 226 -15.22 21.57 -5.16
CA LEU A 226 -14.16 21.76 -6.16
C LEU A 226 -13.76 23.22 -6.37
N THR A 227 -14.68 24.17 -6.15
CA THR A 227 -14.45 25.62 -6.33
C THR A 227 -13.74 26.28 -5.16
N GLN A 228 -13.44 25.54 -4.08
CA GLN A 228 -12.79 26.06 -2.86
C GLN A 228 -11.31 25.67 -2.77
N VAL A 229 -10.74 25.05 -3.80
CA VAL A 229 -9.40 24.41 -3.79
C VAL A 229 -8.46 25.02 -4.85
N ASP A 230 -8.81 26.17 -5.44
CA ASP A 230 -7.95 26.90 -6.38
C ASP A 230 -6.70 27.51 -5.71
#